data_AF-A0A060JKX7-F1
#
_entry.id   AF-A0A060JKX7-F1
#
_cell.length_a   1.000
_cell.length_b   1.000
_cell.length_c   1.000
_cell.angle_alpha   90.00
_cell.angle_beta   90.00
_cell.angle_gamma   90.00
#
_symmetry.space_group_name_H-M   'P 1'
#
loop_
_entity.id
_entity.type
_entity.pdbx_description
1 polymer ?
#
loop_
_entity_poly.entity_id
_entity_poly.type
_entity_poly.pdbx_seq_one_letter_code
_entity_poly.pdbx_strand_id
1 'polypeptide(L)'
;MKKLFALLISAGMTFMGLAPASAANVYVGGEMPPSGILTKAGSPYVITQPIIVPAGQTLIIEAGVSIIADPVAVLSVRYLVELKGNLTIAGTASEPVRIIGLQGNTALYDTYEYPANNFLNVQIDHAIIENLRLDISRFGNFTIRDSDFYRTGPLQINAVGTSTYVSGTAIRNPAVVTIERNALHNVCPIFSSYQNATIVFSDNYLYAKGCAISDRYSPRDNGVTIRVSGNTFNKPANTGFLFSAMNKSNPLQLNLAGNYWSTIDELEIGSKINDGNDVRGLAVIEFKPYLTAANPLAPKSTMREISEKRSLTKFKTCASLNKYFEAGISKSQNYPAGAKTFKKIPFMHVPGFTANKHLLKGKASVICPK
;
A
#
# COMPACT_ATOMS: atom_id res chain seq x y z
N MET A 1 63.04 4.56 46.57
CA MET A 1 62.65 4.90 45.18
C MET A 1 62.79 3.67 44.31
N LYS A 2 61.75 3.31 43.51
CA LYS A 2 61.77 2.43 42.31
C LYS A 2 61.99 0.92 42.62
N LYS A 3 61.18 -0.06 42.19
CA LYS A 3 60.07 -0.18 41.21
C LYS A 3 59.22 -1.41 41.60
N LEU A 4 57.90 -1.28 41.60
CA LEU A 4 56.95 -2.39 41.73
C LEU A 4 56.62 -2.87 40.31
N PHE A 5 56.90 -4.15 40.00
CA PHE A 5 56.52 -4.79 38.74
C PHE A 5 55.14 -5.42 38.90
N ALA A 6 54.11 -4.81 38.32
CA ALA A 6 52.77 -5.39 38.25
C ALA A 6 52.63 -6.23 36.97
N LEU A 7 52.43 -7.53 37.15
CA LEU A 7 52.18 -8.50 36.09
C LEU A 7 50.68 -8.43 35.71
N LEU A 8 50.37 -7.78 34.59
CA LEU A 8 49.03 -7.74 34.00
C LEU A 8 48.81 -9.03 33.19
N ILE A 9 48.08 -9.97 33.76
CA ILE A 9 47.57 -11.15 33.04
C ILE A 9 46.35 -10.68 32.24
N SER A 10 46.51 -10.43 30.93
CA SER A 10 45.37 -10.18 30.05
C SER A 10 44.67 -11.50 29.75
N ALA A 11 43.58 -11.78 30.46
CA ALA A 11 42.64 -12.82 30.07
C ALA A 11 41.93 -12.36 28.78
N GLY A 12 42.36 -12.88 27.64
CA GLY A 12 41.66 -12.74 26.37
C GLY A 12 40.33 -13.47 26.43
N MET A 13 39.27 -12.76 26.84
CA MET A 13 37.89 -13.23 26.68
C MET A 13 37.52 -13.13 25.20
N THR A 14 37.75 -14.24 24.49
CA THR A 14 37.25 -14.43 23.13
C THR A 14 35.72 -14.42 23.21
N PHE A 15 35.11 -13.28 22.89
CA PHE A 15 33.67 -13.17 22.63
C PHE A 15 33.37 -14.02 21.39
N MET A 16 33.06 -15.30 21.60
CA MET A 16 32.36 -16.10 20.60
C MET A 16 30.98 -15.47 20.47
N GLY A 17 30.83 -14.59 19.48
CA GLY A 17 29.54 -14.04 19.09
C GLY A 17 28.62 -15.19 18.74
N LEU A 18 27.69 -15.51 19.65
CA LEU A 18 26.54 -16.35 19.33
C LEU A 18 25.84 -15.68 18.15
N ALA A 19 25.89 -16.32 16.98
CA ALA A 19 25.08 -15.91 15.86
C ALA A 19 23.62 -15.91 16.34
N PRO A 20 22.85 -14.82 16.13
CA PRO A 20 21.46 -14.78 16.57
C PRO A 20 20.75 -15.97 15.93
N ALA A 21 20.19 -16.84 16.77
CA ALA A 21 19.37 -17.94 16.30
C ALA A 21 18.25 -17.35 15.45
N SER A 22 18.18 -17.78 14.17
CA SER A 22 17.06 -17.41 13.32
C SER A 22 15.79 -17.92 14.01
N ALA A 23 14.90 -17.00 14.38
CA ALA A 23 13.58 -17.39 14.88
C ALA A 23 12.92 -18.31 13.85
N ALA A 24 12.44 -19.47 14.30
CA ALA A 24 11.69 -20.36 13.44
C ALA A 24 10.37 -19.68 13.04
N ASN A 25 9.86 -20.00 11.85
CA ASN A 25 8.55 -19.51 11.43
C ASN A 25 7.48 -19.97 12.42
N VAL A 26 6.63 -19.05 12.87
CA VAL A 26 5.45 -19.39 13.67
C VAL A 26 4.24 -19.44 12.74
N TYR A 27 3.71 -20.64 12.54
CA TYR A 27 2.53 -20.84 11.70
C TYR A 27 1.27 -20.52 12.50
N VAL A 28 0.40 -19.67 11.97
CA VAL A 28 -0.83 -19.24 12.63
C VAL A 28 -2.01 -19.22 11.66
N GLY A 29 -3.21 -19.38 12.22
CA GLY A 29 -4.48 -19.27 11.51
C GLY A 29 -5.59 -20.05 12.19
N GLY A 30 -6.83 -19.76 11.84
CA GLY A 30 -8.02 -20.40 12.40
C GLY A 30 -8.55 -19.50 13.49
N GLU A 31 -8.65 -20.00 14.72
CA GLU A 31 -8.97 -19.13 15.84
C GLU A 31 -7.84 -18.15 16.13
N MET A 32 -8.22 -16.93 16.55
CA MET A 32 -7.28 -15.96 17.10
C MET A 32 -6.45 -16.59 18.22
N PRO A 33 -5.15 -16.24 18.36
CA PRO A 33 -4.36 -16.67 19.52
C PRO A 33 -5.10 -16.37 20.83
N PRO A 34 -5.03 -17.24 21.86
CA PRO A 34 -5.72 -17.00 23.13
C PRO A 34 -5.38 -15.68 23.81
N SER A 35 -4.17 -15.15 23.58
CA SER A 35 -3.74 -13.83 24.06
C SER A 35 -4.42 -12.67 23.34
N GLY A 36 -4.91 -12.88 22.12
CA GLY A 36 -5.28 -11.82 21.18
C GLY A 36 -4.09 -11.02 20.64
N ILE A 37 -2.84 -11.47 20.86
CA ILE A 37 -1.64 -10.67 20.57
C ILE A 37 -0.64 -11.50 19.74
N LEU A 38 -0.18 -10.92 18.62
CA LEU A 38 1.03 -11.34 17.90
C LEU A 38 2.19 -10.47 18.35
N THR A 39 3.26 -11.10 18.86
CA THR A 39 4.41 -10.42 19.45
C THR A 39 5.63 -10.51 18.56
N LYS A 40 6.56 -9.56 18.70
CA LYS A 40 7.82 -9.56 17.94
C LYS A 40 8.62 -10.85 18.13
N ALA A 41 8.58 -11.45 19.33
CA ALA A 41 9.29 -12.69 19.64
C ALA A 41 8.82 -13.89 18.82
N GLY A 42 7.56 -13.89 18.35
CA GLY A 42 7.03 -14.92 17.47
C GLY A 42 7.20 -14.63 15.98
N SER A 43 7.87 -13.54 15.61
CA SER A 43 8.07 -13.20 14.20
C SER A 43 9.20 -14.01 13.55
N PRO A 44 9.08 -14.41 12.28
CA PRO A 44 7.94 -14.13 11.38
C PRO A 44 6.75 -15.09 11.60
N TYR A 45 5.55 -14.53 11.50
CA TYR A 45 4.31 -15.29 11.45
C TYR A 45 3.97 -15.65 10.01
N VAL A 46 3.66 -16.92 9.77
CA VAL A 46 3.19 -17.42 8.47
C VAL A 46 1.70 -17.75 8.59
N ILE A 47 0.85 -17.01 7.88
CA ILE A 47 -0.60 -17.20 7.92
C ILE A 47 -0.97 -18.36 7.00
N THR A 48 -1.33 -19.52 7.56
CA THR A 48 -1.68 -20.75 6.81
C THR A 48 -3.18 -20.95 6.64
N GLN A 49 -3.98 -20.12 7.28
CA GLN A 49 -5.43 -19.99 7.11
C GLN A 49 -5.84 -18.65 7.76
N PRO A 50 -6.98 -18.03 7.41
CA PRO A 50 -7.36 -16.75 7.98
C PRO A 50 -7.41 -16.78 9.51
N ILE A 51 -6.93 -15.71 10.16
CA ILE A 51 -7.13 -15.53 11.61
C ILE A 51 -8.54 -15.00 11.83
N ILE A 52 -9.37 -15.76 12.53
CA ILE A 52 -10.74 -15.40 12.88
C ILE A 52 -10.72 -14.63 14.19
N VAL A 53 -11.05 -13.34 14.14
CA VAL A 53 -11.15 -12.47 15.31
C VAL A 53 -12.60 -12.44 15.76
N PRO A 54 -12.98 -13.05 16.89
CA PRO A 54 -14.38 -13.13 17.32
C PRO A 54 -14.99 -11.76 17.69
N ALA A 55 -16.32 -11.69 17.69
CA ALA A 55 -17.06 -10.52 18.15
C ALA A 55 -16.67 -10.11 19.58
N GLY A 56 -16.46 -8.81 19.80
CA GLY A 56 -16.05 -8.26 21.09
C GLY A 56 -14.59 -8.49 21.47
N GLN A 57 -13.82 -9.24 20.67
CA GLN A 57 -12.38 -9.42 20.88
C GLN A 57 -11.56 -8.47 20.00
N THR A 58 -10.27 -8.33 20.32
CA THR A 58 -9.33 -7.49 19.58
C THR A 58 -8.08 -8.29 19.27
N LEU A 59 -7.68 -8.33 18.00
CA LEU A 59 -6.36 -8.79 17.58
C LEU A 59 -5.38 -7.62 17.59
N ILE A 60 -4.29 -7.75 18.33
CA ILE A 60 -3.21 -6.78 18.42
C ILE A 60 -1.96 -7.36 17.74
N ILE A 61 -1.36 -6.59 16.85
CA ILE A 61 -0.10 -6.92 16.19
C ILE A 61 0.92 -5.89 16.66
N GLU A 62 1.87 -6.32 17.49
CA GLU A 62 2.83 -5.43 18.14
C GLU A 62 3.91 -4.91 17.19
N ALA A 63 4.59 -3.85 17.61
CA ALA A 63 5.70 -3.25 16.89
C ALA A 63 6.78 -4.27 16.50
N GLY A 64 7.33 -4.11 15.29
CA GLY A 64 8.37 -4.98 14.76
C GLY A 64 7.89 -6.38 14.31
N VAL A 65 6.60 -6.69 14.42
CA VAL A 65 6.06 -7.98 13.94
C VAL A 65 6.16 -8.08 12.42
N SER A 66 6.54 -9.27 11.94
CA SER A 66 6.53 -9.60 10.51
C SER A 66 5.51 -10.72 10.22
N ILE A 67 4.63 -10.47 9.26
CA ILE A 67 3.58 -11.39 8.80
C ILE A 67 3.79 -11.69 7.32
N ILE A 68 3.72 -12.97 6.96
CA ILE A 68 3.85 -13.47 5.60
C ILE A 68 2.62 -14.32 5.28
N ALA A 69 1.98 -14.01 4.15
CA ALA A 69 0.90 -14.82 3.60
C ALA A 69 1.45 -16.14 3.01
N ASP A 70 0.91 -17.29 3.43
CA ASP A 70 1.25 -18.57 2.81
C ASP A 70 0.55 -18.70 1.43
N PRO A 71 1.29 -18.96 0.34
CA PRO A 71 0.74 -19.20 -0.99
C PRO A 71 -0.40 -20.22 -1.06
N VAL A 72 -0.32 -21.30 -0.30
CA VAL A 72 -1.26 -22.42 -0.39
C VAL A 72 -2.56 -22.11 0.35
N ALA A 73 -2.45 -21.40 1.48
CA ALA A 73 -3.55 -21.03 2.36
C ALA A 73 -4.51 -20.01 1.75
N VAL A 74 -3.95 -19.00 1.08
CA VAL A 74 -4.68 -17.78 0.73
C VAL A 74 -5.43 -17.91 -0.60
N LEU A 75 -5.13 -18.94 -1.39
CA LEU A 75 -5.82 -19.21 -2.66
C LEU A 75 -7.31 -19.52 -2.48
N SER A 76 -7.71 -20.07 -1.33
CA SER A 76 -9.09 -20.50 -1.08
C SER A 76 -9.98 -19.39 -0.50
N VAL A 77 -9.42 -18.47 0.29
CA VAL A 77 -10.21 -17.49 1.08
C VAL A 77 -9.91 -16.03 0.75
N ARG A 78 -8.79 -15.72 0.07
CA ARG A 78 -8.40 -14.37 -0.42
C ARG A 78 -8.27 -13.28 0.65
N TYR A 79 -8.15 -13.60 1.94
CA TYR A 79 -7.80 -12.64 3.00
C TYR A 79 -6.94 -13.27 4.11
N LEU A 80 -6.23 -12.44 4.89
CA LEU A 80 -5.40 -12.92 6.01
C LEU A 80 -6.15 -12.97 7.34
N VAL A 81 -7.15 -12.11 7.53
CA VAL A 81 -7.91 -11.98 8.78
C VAL A 81 -9.40 -11.95 8.48
N GLU A 82 -10.17 -12.82 9.12
CA GLU A 82 -11.63 -12.73 9.16
C GLU A 82 -12.03 -11.90 10.38
N LEU A 83 -12.52 -10.68 10.15
CA LEU A 83 -12.69 -9.71 11.22
C LEU A 83 -14.16 -9.61 11.66
N LYS A 84 -14.48 -10.24 12.81
CA LYS A 84 -15.75 -10.07 13.54
C LYS A 84 -15.61 -9.16 14.77
N GLY A 85 -14.38 -8.90 15.21
CA GLY A 85 -14.01 -7.99 16.30
C GLY A 85 -13.14 -6.82 15.84
N ASN A 86 -12.21 -6.36 16.67
CA ASN A 86 -11.34 -5.23 16.36
C ASN A 86 -9.94 -5.68 15.91
N LEU A 87 -9.25 -4.81 15.17
CA LEU A 87 -7.87 -5.03 14.75
C LEU A 87 -7.00 -3.81 15.09
N THR A 88 -5.87 -4.04 15.74
CA THR A 88 -4.86 -3.02 16.02
C THR A 88 -3.50 -3.48 15.48
N ILE A 89 -2.96 -2.76 14.51
CA ILE A 89 -1.58 -2.90 14.05
C ILE A 89 -0.80 -1.74 14.66
N ALA A 90 0.00 -2.04 15.68
CA ALA A 90 0.67 -1.06 16.53
C ALA A 90 2.18 -0.99 16.23
N GLY A 91 2.52 -0.60 15.00
CA GLY A 91 3.91 -0.34 14.63
C GLY A 91 4.46 0.93 15.30
N THR A 92 5.77 1.12 15.19
CA THR A 92 6.43 2.40 15.49
C THR A 92 7.36 2.81 14.35
N ALA A 93 7.79 4.07 14.31
CA ALA A 93 8.74 4.55 13.32
C ALA A 93 10.06 3.75 13.30
N SER A 94 10.54 3.31 14.47
CA SER A 94 11.75 2.49 14.59
C SER A 94 11.50 1.01 14.32
N GLU A 95 10.29 0.52 14.60
CA GLU A 95 9.92 -0.88 14.52
C GLU A 95 8.55 -1.04 13.83
N PRO A 96 8.48 -0.83 12.51
CA PRO A 96 7.22 -0.93 11.79
C PRO A 96 6.75 -2.39 11.73
N VAL A 97 5.43 -2.58 11.70
CA VAL A 97 4.85 -3.90 11.41
C VAL A 97 4.95 -4.15 9.91
N ARG A 98 5.48 -5.31 9.51
CA ARG A 98 5.61 -5.68 8.08
C ARG A 98 4.61 -6.76 7.73
N ILE A 99 3.73 -6.50 6.78
CA ILE A 99 2.75 -7.47 6.28
C ILE A 99 2.93 -7.64 4.79
N ILE A 100 3.33 -8.85 4.39
CA ILE A 100 3.62 -9.19 3.00
C ILE A 100 2.58 -10.19 2.53
N GLY A 101 1.70 -9.71 1.65
CA GLY A 101 0.77 -10.54 0.90
C GLY A 101 1.43 -11.25 -0.27
N LEU A 102 0.62 -12.08 -0.92
CA LEU A 102 0.96 -12.68 -2.20
C LEU A 102 0.52 -11.72 -3.30
N GLN A 103 1.32 -11.59 -4.36
CA GLN A 103 0.88 -10.83 -5.54
C GLN A 103 -0.45 -11.39 -6.06
N GLY A 104 -1.52 -10.61 -5.94
CA GLY A 104 -2.87 -11.07 -6.25
C GLY A 104 -3.94 -10.32 -5.48
N ASN A 105 -5.18 -10.77 -5.65
CA ASN A 105 -6.39 -10.17 -5.06
C ASN A 105 -6.58 -10.54 -3.56
N THR A 106 -5.50 -10.69 -2.80
CA THR A 106 -5.57 -11.01 -1.37
C THR A 106 -5.81 -9.74 -0.56
N ALA A 107 -6.86 -9.69 0.24
CA ALA A 107 -7.11 -8.60 1.17
C ALA A 107 -6.37 -8.80 2.50
N LEU A 108 -6.03 -7.72 3.19
CA LEU A 108 -5.51 -7.81 4.56
C LEU A 108 -6.55 -8.46 5.50
N TYR A 109 -7.80 -8.03 5.40
CA TYR A 109 -8.90 -8.58 6.16
C TYR A 109 -10.19 -8.58 5.32
N ASP A 110 -11.18 -9.35 5.78
CA ASP A 110 -12.55 -9.33 5.25
C ASP A 110 -13.57 -9.11 6.38
N THR A 111 -14.67 -8.45 6.03
CA THR A 111 -15.81 -8.14 6.90
C THR A 111 -17.15 -8.61 6.29
N TYR A 112 -17.13 -9.31 5.15
CA TYR A 112 -18.30 -9.59 4.32
C TYR A 112 -19.44 -10.35 5.02
N GLU A 113 -19.13 -11.30 5.90
CA GLU A 113 -20.16 -12.12 6.58
C GLU A 113 -20.77 -11.47 7.84
N TYR A 114 -20.32 -10.28 8.23
CA TYR A 114 -20.73 -9.69 9.51
C TYR A 114 -21.99 -8.82 9.38
N PRO A 115 -23.01 -9.00 10.26
CA PRO A 115 -24.26 -8.25 10.17
C PRO A 115 -24.00 -6.75 10.26
N ALA A 116 -24.75 -5.97 9.46
CA ALA A 116 -24.52 -4.55 9.19
C ALA A 116 -24.56 -3.60 10.41
N ASN A 117 -24.80 -4.13 11.61
CA ASN A 117 -25.09 -3.35 12.80
C ASN A 117 -23.92 -3.30 13.80
N ASN A 118 -22.86 -4.06 13.58
CA ASN A 118 -21.72 -4.09 14.48
C ASN A 118 -20.55 -3.31 13.87
N PHE A 119 -20.21 -2.23 14.54
CA PHE A 119 -19.07 -1.41 14.18
C PHE A 119 -17.77 -2.07 14.64
N LEU A 120 -16.88 -2.29 13.68
CA LEU A 120 -15.52 -2.74 13.96
C LEU A 120 -14.63 -1.50 14.14
N ASN A 121 -13.64 -1.59 15.03
CA ASN A 121 -12.57 -0.61 15.14
C ASN A 121 -11.30 -1.20 14.53
N VAL A 122 -10.72 -0.48 13.56
CA VAL A 122 -9.44 -0.86 12.95
C VAL A 122 -8.48 0.31 13.05
N GLN A 123 -7.32 0.03 13.64
CA GLN A 123 -6.22 0.98 13.76
C GLN A 123 -4.97 0.38 13.12
N ILE A 124 -4.40 1.11 12.16
CA ILE A 124 -3.15 0.74 11.48
C ILE A 124 -2.17 1.90 11.65
N ASP A 125 -1.05 1.60 12.29
CA ASP A 125 -0.06 2.59 12.66
C ASP A 125 1.34 2.07 12.33
N HIS A 126 2.15 2.89 11.65
CA HIS A 126 3.51 2.55 11.20
C HIS A 126 3.63 1.13 10.61
N ALA A 127 2.72 0.79 9.69
CA ALA A 127 2.74 -0.49 8.99
C ALA A 127 3.40 -0.35 7.61
N ILE A 128 4.09 -1.40 7.17
CA ILE A 128 4.52 -1.59 5.78
C ILE A 128 3.69 -2.73 5.21
N ILE A 129 2.77 -2.38 4.31
CA ILE A 129 1.82 -3.32 3.70
C ILE A 129 2.18 -3.47 2.23
N GLU A 130 2.53 -4.69 1.83
CA GLU A 130 2.96 -5.01 0.47
C GLU A 130 2.07 -6.09 -0.16
N ASN A 131 1.70 -5.90 -1.43
CA ASN A 131 0.96 -6.89 -2.23
C ASN A 131 -0.36 -7.36 -1.59
N LEU A 132 -1.08 -6.47 -0.92
CA LEU A 132 -2.40 -6.75 -0.35
C LEU A 132 -3.44 -5.75 -0.87
N ARG A 133 -4.71 -6.13 -0.92
CA ARG A 133 -5.85 -5.22 -1.02
C ARG A 133 -6.26 -4.79 0.37
N LEU A 134 -6.84 -3.60 0.49
CA LEU A 134 -7.46 -3.16 1.72
C LEU A 134 -8.89 -2.70 1.40
N ASP A 135 -9.86 -3.50 1.83
CA ASP A 135 -11.28 -3.20 1.65
C ASP A 135 -11.90 -2.81 2.99
N ILE A 136 -12.14 -1.53 3.12
CA ILE A 136 -12.65 -0.90 4.32
C ILE A 136 -14.16 -0.84 4.18
N SER A 137 -14.89 -1.91 4.47
CA SER A 137 -16.36 -1.87 4.53
C SER A 137 -16.94 -1.99 5.94
N ARG A 138 -17.95 -1.16 6.25
CA ARG A 138 -18.80 -1.25 7.45
C ARG A 138 -18.08 -0.99 8.79
N PHE A 139 -17.36 0.12 8.89
CA PHE A 139 -16.62 0.50 10.11
C PHE A 139 -17.30 1.61 10.90
N GLY A 140 -17.12 1.57 12.23
CA GLY A 140 -17.46 2.71 13.10
C GLY A 140 -16.32 3.70 13.10
N ASN A 141 -15.16 3.28 13.57
CA ASN A 141 -13.92 4.03 13.50
C ASN A 141 -12.85 3.24 12.75
N PHE A 142 -12.28 3.87 11.74
CA PHE A 142 -11.18 3.31 10.97
C PHE A 142 -10.06 4.34 10.90
N THR A 143 -8.83 3.94 11.25
CA THR A 143 -7.68 4.85 11.21
C THR A 143 -6.48 4.15 10.59
N ILE A 144 -5.87 4.77 9.59
CA ILE A 144 -4.55 4.42 9.08
C ILE A 144 -3.67 5.66 9.19
N ARG A 145 -2.53 5.51 9.84
CA ARG A 145 -1.54 6.57 9.91
C ARG A 145 -0.12 6.07 9.79
N ASP A 146 0.73 6.98 9.34
CA ASP A 146 2.19 6.83 9.37
C ASP A 146 2.68 5.54 8.67
N SER A 147 1.91 5.03 7.69
CA SER A 147 2.10 3.70 7.08
C SER A 147 2.50 3.78 5.59
N ASP A 148 3.17 2.74 5.10
CA ASP A 148 3.69 2.60 3.72
C ASP A 148 2.99 1.45 3.00
N PHE A 149 2.27 1.76 1.93
CA PHE A 149 1.56 0.81 1.09
C PHE A 149 2.27 0.70 -0.25
N TYR A 150 2.73 -0.50 -0.58
CA TYR A 150 3.52 -0.74 -1.79
C TYR A 150 2.93 -1.85 -2.64
N ARG A 151 2.58 -1.52 -3.90
CA ARG A 151 1.97 -2.47 -4.86
C ARG A 151 0.74 -3.16 -4.29
N THR A 152 0.02 -2.47 -3.42
CA THR A 152 -1.25 -2.94 -2.90
C THR A 152 -2.30 -2.82 -3.99
N GLY A 153 -3.35 -3.65 -3.89
CA GLY A 153 -4.55 -3.49 -4.72
C GLY A 153 -5.26 -2.16 -4.45
N PRO A 154 -6.47 -1.97 -4.98
CA PRO A 154 -7.26 -0.79 -4.63
C PRO A 154 -7.42 -0.68 -3.11
N LEU A 155 -7.30 0.53 -2.58
CA LEU A 155 -7.67 0.86 -1.21
C LEU A 155 -9.14 1.26 -1.28
N GLN A 156 -10.04 0.28 -1.16
CA GLN A 156 -11.48 0.53 -1.24
C GLN A 156 -11.97 0.97 0.12
N ILE A 157 -12.60 2.13 0.18
CA ILE A 157 -13.19 2.70 1.39
C ILE A 157 -14.68 2.74 1.17
N ASN A 158 -15.43 2.07 2.02
CA ASN A 158 -16.87 1.93 2.03
C ASN A 158 -17.33 2.31 3.46
N ALA A 159 -17.27 3.60 3.76
CA ALA A 159 -17.67 4.13 5.06
C ALA A 159 -19.19 4.13 5.16
N VAL A 160 -19.77 3.46 6.16
CA VAL A 160 -21.22 3.36 6.34
C VAL A 160 -21.58 3.77 7.75
N GLY A 161 -22.17 4.96 7.93
CA GLY A 161 -22.82 5.30 9.19
C GLY A 161 -24.15 4.56 9.33
N THR A 162 -24.58 4.28 10.56
CA THR A 162 -25.88 3.64 10.81
C THR A 162 -26.83 4.60 11.53
N SER A 163 -28.11 4.26 11.56
CA SER A 163 -29.10 4.91 12.42
C SER A 163 -29.70 3.87 13.34
N THR A 164 -29.55 4.04 14.66
CA THR A 164 -30.25 3.25 15.67
C THR A 164 -31.50 4.01 16.09
N TYR A 165 -32.68 3.40 16.03
CA TYR A 165 -33.90 4.04 16.50
C TYR A 165 -34.10 3.73 17.99
N VAL A 166 -34.11 4.75 18.83
CA VAL A 166 -34.44 4.66 20.27
C VAL A 166 -35.72 5.45 20.51
N SER A 167 -36.78 4.76 20.93
CA SER A 167 -38.09 5.38 21.21
C SER A 167 -38.63 6.24 20.06
N GLY A 168 -38.49 5.77 18.82
CA GLY A 168 -38.92 6.49 17.61
C GLY A 168 -37.96 7.58 17.13
N THR A 169 -36.89 7.87 17.86
CA THR A 169 -35.85 8.84 17.47
C THR A 169 -34.66 8.15 16.83
N ALA A 170 -34.27 8.56 15.62
CA ALA A 170 -33.06 8.06 14.97
C ALA A 170 -31.80 8.67 15.61
N ILE A 171 -31.05 7.85 16.35
CA ILE A 171 -29.67 8.13 16.77
C ILE A 171 -28.75 7.78 15.60
N ARG A 172 -28.12 8.79 15.01
CA ARG A 172 -27.16 8.59 13.92
C ARG A 172 -25.81 8.23 14.53
N ASN A 173 -25.25 7.08 14.14
CA ASN A 173 -23.92 6.66 14.50
C ASN A 173 -23.01 6.94 13.29
N PRO A 174 -22.29 8.08 13.27
CA PRO A 174 -21.46 8.41 12.13
C PRO A 174 -20.25 7.48 12.05
N ALA A 175 -19.92 7.03 10.84
CA ALA A 175 -18.67 6.35 10.59
C ALA A 175 -17.57 7.39 10.40
N VAL A 176 -16.41 7.22 11.04
CA VAL A 176 -15.24 8.08 10.84
C VAL A 176 -14.09 7.24 10.29
N VAL A 177 -13.63 7.61 9.09
CA VAL A 177 -12.48 7.01 8.42
C VAL A 177 -11.39 8.07 8.32
N THR A 178 -10.27 7.84 8.99
CA THR A 178 -9.10 8.73 8.96
C THR A 178 -7.94 8.02 8.29
N ILE A 179 -7.39 8.63 7.25
CA ILE A 179 -6.23 8.14 6.51
C ILE A 179 -5.27 9.31 6.42
N GLU A 180 -4.25 9.30 7.26
CA GLU A 180 -3.34 10.44 7.40
C GLU A 180 -1.87 10.06 7.39
N ARG A 181 -1.01 10.93 6.85
CA ARG A 181 0.45 10.70 6.87
C ARG A 181 0.82 9.30 6.35
N ASN A 182 0.26 8.86 5.23
CA ASN A 182 0.62 7.58 4.62
C ASN A 182 1.39 7.77 3.32
N ALA A 183 2.27 6.83 3.01
CA ALA A 183 2.91 6.70 1.71
C ALA A 183 2.17 5.64 0.88
N LEU A 184 1.54 6.06 -0.22
CA LEU A 184 0.71 5.22 -1.07
C LEU A 184 1.38 5.07 -2.44
N HIS A 185 2.13 3.98 -2.64
CA HIS A 185 2.88 3.72 -3.86
C HIS A 185 2.24 2.65 -4.76
N ASN A 186 1.77 3.08 -5.94
CA ASN A 186 0.94 2.31 -6.87
C ASN A 186 -0.32 1.76 -6.20
N VAL A 187 -0.95 2.59 -5.39
CA VAL A 187 -2.22 2.29 -4.70
C VAL A 187 -3.30 3.17 -5.30
N CYS A 188 -4.51 2.63 -5.37
CA CYS A 188 -5.67 3.30 -5.97
C CYS A 188 -6.74 3.47 -4.89
N PRO A 189 -6.75 4.58 -4.12
CA PRO A 189 -7.82 4.86 -3.17
C PRO A 189 -9.14 5.03 -3.92
N ILE A 190 -10.17 4.33 -3.48
CA ILE A 190 -11.53 4.46 -3.99
C ILE A 190 -12.40 4.79 -2.79
N PHE A 191 -12.96 6.01 -2.76
CA PHE A 191 -13.89 6.41 -1.73
C PHE A 191 -15.31 6.07 -2.20
N SER A 192 -15.98 5.25 -1.43
CA SER A 192 -17.42 5.09 -1.45
C SER A 192 -17.88 5.36 -0.01
N SER A 193 -18.92 6.13 0.12
CA SER A 193 -19.45 6.52 1.42
C SER A 193 -20.95 6.35 1.36
N TYR A 194 -21.52 5.89 2.45
CA TYR A 194 -22.96 5.71 2.59
C TYR A 194 -23.37 6.33 3.93
N GLN A 195 -24.35 7.23 3.90
CA GLN A 195 -25.07 7.80 5.06
C GLN A 195 -24.24 8.18 6.30
N ASN A 196 -24.22 9.46 6.66
CA ASN A 196 -23.61 9.99 7.91
C ASN A 196 -22.13 9.58 8.12
N ALA A 197 -21.32 9.48 7.06
CA ALA A 197 -19.91 9.11 7.17
C ALA A 197 -18.97 10.31 6.98
N THR A 198 -17.92 10.41 7.79
CA THR A 198 -16.82 11.36 7.58
C THR A 198 -15.57 10.61 7.14
N ILE A 199 -15.04 10.96 5.97
CA ILE A 199 -13.75 10.49 5.48
C ILE A 199 -12.77 11.66 5.54
N VAL A 200 -11.68 11.49 6.28
CA VAL A 200 -10.55 12.42 6.35
C VAL A 200 -9.37 11.76 5.67
N PHE A 201 -8.89 12.36 4.59
CA PHE A 201 -7.73 11.92 3.84
C PHE A 201 -6.71 13.05 3.80
N SER A 202 -5.77 13.05 4.74
CA SER A 202 -4.88 14.20 4.95
C SER A 202 -3.41 13.87 5.00
N ASP A 203 -2.56 14.81 4.56
CA ASP A 203 -1.11 14.67 4.71
C ASP A 203 -0.52 13.38 4.10
N ASN A 204 -1.16 12.78 3.10
CA ASN A 204 -0.66 11.56 2.48
C ASN A 204 0.24 11.88 1.28
N TYR A 205 1.19 11.01 0.99
CA TYR A 205 1.96 11.02 -0.25
C TYR A 205 1.44 9.94 -1.19
N LEU A 206 0.96 10.34 -2.36
CA LEU A 206 0.41 9.42 -3.34
C LEU A 206 1.30 9.39 -4.57
N TYR A 207 1.78 8.20 -4.89
CA TYR A 207 2.40 7.92 -6.17
C TYR A 207 1.56 6.92 -6.95
N ALA A 208 0.65 7.41 -7.78
CA ALA A 208 -0.29 6.59 -8.54
C ALA A 208 0.17 6.41 -9.99
N LYS A 209 0.41 5.16 -10.41
CA LYS A 209 0.56 4.80 -11.84
C LYS A 209 -0.77 4.31 -12.39
N GLY A 210 -1.45 5.14 -13.19
CA GLY A 210 -2.65 4.71 -13.91
C GLY A 210 -3.92 4.55 -13.08
N CYS A 211 -3.99 5.20 -11.91
CA CYS A 211 -5.16 5.21 -11.06
C CYS A 211 -5.63 6.62 -10.72
N ALA A 212 -6.92 6.72 -10.42
CA ALA A 212 -7.59 7.90 -9.92
C ALA A 212 -8.19 7.61 -8.53
N ILE A 213 -8.12 8.58 -7.63
CA ILE A 213 -9.04 8.67 -6.52
C ILE A 213 -10.43 8.88 -7.10
N SER A 214 -11.39 8.11 -6.63
CA SER A 214 -12.72 8.15 -7.17
C SER A 214 -13.73 8.19 -6.05
N ASP A 215 -14.68 9.11 -6.13
CA ASP A 215 -15.83 9.15 -5.23
C ASP A 215 -17.03 8.46 -5.89
N ARG A 216 -17.50 7.39 -5.26
CA ARG A 216 -18.66 6.60 -5.66
C ARG A 216 -19.82 6.91 -4.71
N TYR A 217 -20.32 8.14 -4.77
CA TYR A 217 -21.52 8.57 -4.04
C TYR A 217 -22.76 7.80 -4.52
N SER A 218 -23.74 7.64 -3.64
CA SER A 218 -25.08 7.10 -3.85
C SER A 218 -26.11 8.19 -3.52
N PRO A 219 -27.19 8.37 -4.30
CA PRO A 219 -28.22 9.37 -4.04
C PRO A 219 -28.94 9.22 -2.69
N ARG A 220 -28.68 8.15 -1.91
CA ARG A 220 -29.19 7.93 -0.55
C ARG A 220 -28.29 8.49 0.57
N ASP A 221 -27.19 9.15 0.22
CA ASP A 221 -26.10 9.50 1.15
C ASP A 221 -26.29 10.87 1.81
N ASN A 222 -27.25 10.96 2.73
CA ASN A 222 -27.37 12.14 3.58
C ASN A 222 -26.24 12.20 4.61
N GLY A 223 -25.61 13.36 4.78
CA GLY A 223 -24.65 13.63 5.87
C GLY A 223 -23.24 13.05 5.68
N VAL A 224 -22.86 12.68 4.46
CA VAL A 224 -21.46 12.32 4.15
C VAL A 224 -20.58 13.58 4.11
N THR A 225 -19.36 13.50 4.60
CA THR A 225 -18.32 14.54 4.45
C THR A 225 -17.01 13.89 4.05
N ILE A 226 -16.43 14.32 2.93
CA ILE A 226 -15.10 13.88 2.49
C ILE A 226 -14.17 15.10 2.53
N ARG A 227 -13.09 15.03 3.31
CA ARG A 227 -12.06 16.07 3.41
C ARG A 227 -10.75 15.54 2.87
N VAL A 228 -10.23 16.17 1.82
CA VAL A 228 -8.96 15.80 1.19
C VAL A 228 -8.05 17.02 1.22
N SER A 229 -7.06 17.04 2.11
CA SER A 229 -6.20 18.23 2.31
C SER A 229 -4.80 17.88 2.77
N GLY A 230 -3.80 18.72 2.49
CA GLY A 230 -2.41 18.45 2.85
C GLY A 230 -1.75 17.32 2.06
N ASN A 231 -2.41 16.69 1.09
CA ASN A 231 -1.80 15.57 0.37
C ASN A 231 -0.80 16.04 -0.67
N THR A 232 0.18 15.19 -0.97
CA THR A 232 1.10 15.32 -2.10
C THR A 232 0.76 14.28 -3.16
N PHE A 233 0.20 14.72 -4.28
CA PHE A 233 -0.06 13.88 -5.44
C PHE A 233 1.10 13.95 -6.41
N ASN A 234 1.83 12.85 -6.52
CA ASN A 234 2.92 12.67 -7.47
C ASN A 234 2.56 11.61 -8.51
N LYS A 235 2.15 12.07 -9.70
CA LYS A 235 1.77 11.19 -10.81
C LYS A 235 2.75 11.36 -11.96
N PRO A 236 3.25 10.27 -12.56
CA PRO A 236 3.95 10.35 -13.83
C PRO A 236 3.04 10.95 -14.91
N ALA A 237 3.58 11.84 -15.74
CA ALA A 237 2.86 12.40 -16.88
C ALA A 237 2.16 11.32 -17.73
N ASN A 238 0.99 11.64 -18.29
CA ASN A 238 0.22 10.81 -19.24
C ASN A 238 -0.45 9.54 -18.68
N THR A 239 -0.74 9.46 -17.38
CA THR A 239 -1.39 8.26 -16.79
C THR A 239 -2.87 8.45 -16.41
N GLY A 240 -3.59 9.38 -17.08
CA GLY A 240 -5.01 9.68 -16.87
C GLY A 240 -5.30 10.57 -15.66
N PHE A 241 -6.55 10.67 -15.23
CA PHE A 241 -6.97 11.49 -14.10
C PHE A 241 -6.44 10.97 -12.76
N LEU A 242 -6.03 11.86 -11.86
CA LEU A 242 -5.75 11.59 -10.45
C LEU A 242 -7.00 11.58 -9.59
N PHE A 243 -8.04 12.33 -10.00
CA PHE A 243 -9.30 12.37 -9.29
C PHE A 243 -10.46 12.28 -10.30
N SER A 244 -11.53 11.56 -9.96
CA SER A 244 -12.77 11.55 -10.74
C SER A 244 -13.98 11.68 -9.82
N ALA A 245 -14.77 12.73 -10.00
CA ALA A 245 -16.14 12.77 -9.50
C ALA A 245 -16.95 11.72 -10.29
N MET A 246 -17.75 10.87 -9.64
CA MET A 246 -18.61 9.92 -10.37
C MET A 246 -20.11 10.17 -10.19
N ASN A 247 -20.53 11.17 -9.41
CA ASN A 247 -21.96 11.39 -9.14
C ASN A 247 -22.45 12.80 -9.54
N LYS A 248 -23.72 12.82 -9.95
CA LYS A 248 -24.45 13.95 -10.51
C LYS A 248 -25.38 14.64 -9.51
N SER A 249 -25.73 13.98 -8.41
CA SER A 249 -26.99 14.24 -7.71
C SER A 249 -26.87 15.00 -6.38
N ASN A 250 -25.65 15.26 -5.90
CA ASN A 250 -25.45 16.12 -4.74
C ASN A 250 -24.13 16.87 -4.93
N PRO A 251 -24.12 18.21 -4.97
CA PRO A 251 -22.91 19.02 -5.05
C PRO A 251 -22.17 19.02 -3.70
N LEU A 252 -22.03 17.83 -3.10
CA LEU A 252 -21.18 17.65 -1.94
C LEU A 252 -19.83 18.20 -2.36
N GLN A 253 -19.48 19.35 -1.78
CA GLN A 253 -18.28 20.12 -2.07
C GLN A 253 -17.10 19.26 -1.70
N LEU A 254 -16.69 18.42 -2.64
CA LEU A 254 -15.44 17.73 -2.53
C LEU A 254 -14.37 18.81 -2.70
N ASN A 255 -13.93 19.31 -1.56
CA ASN A 255 -12.89 20.31 -1.47
C ASN A 255 -11.54 19.58 -1.50
N LEU A 256 -10.81 19.77 -2.61
CA LEU A 256 -9.44 19.32 -2.82
C LEU A 256 -8.44 20.47 -2.66
N ALA A 257 -8.82 21.58 -2.02
CA ALA A 257 -7.90 22.63 -1.65
C ALA A 257 -6.87 22.14 -0.62
N GLY A 258 -5.75 22.86 -0.55
CA GLY A 258 -4.66 22.58 0.35
C GLY A 258 -3.85 21.34 -0.02
N ASN A 259 -3.93 20.84 -1.26
CA ASN A 259 -3.10 19.73 -1.74
C ASN A 259 -2.03 20.20 -2.73
N TYR A 260 -0.91 19.47 -2.81
CA TYR A 260 0.13 19.66 -3.83
C TYR A 260 -0.05 18.66 -4.96
N TRP A 261 -0.01 19.15 -6.21
CA TRP A 261 -0.30 18.34 -7.41
C TRP A 261 0.94 18.01 -8.24
N SER A 262 2.13 18.13 -7.65
CA SER A 262 3.44 18.04 -8.33
C SER A 262 3.67 19.09 -9.41
N THR A 263 2.83 20.13 -9.43
CA THR A 263 2.89 21.28 -10.33
C THR A 263 2.14 22.44 -9.69
N ILE A 264 2.40 23.65 -10.16
CA ILE A 264 1.64 24.87 -9.82
C ILE A 264 0.88 25.43 -11.03
N ASP A 265 1.00 24.80 -12.20
CA ASP A 265 0.26 25.15 -13.41
C ASP A 265 -1.20 24.69 -13.26
N GLU A 266 -2.11 25.64 -13.18
CA GLU A 266 -3.54 25.38 -13.00
C GLU A 266 -4.16 24.54 -14.12
N LEU A 267 -3.68 24.66 -15.36
CA LEU A 267 -4.18 23.86 -16.48
C LEU A 267 -3.73 22.41 -16.33
N GLU A 268 -2.50 22.20 -15.88
CA GLU A 268 -1.99 20.86 -15.57
C GLU A 268 -2.73 20.24 -14.37
N ILE A 269 -3.04 21.03 -13.33
CA ILE A 269 -3.86 20.58 -12.20
C ILE A 269 -5.28 20.21 -12.67
N GLY A 270 -5.93 21.08 -13.45
CA GLY A 270 -7.25 20.82 -14.02
C GLY A 270 -7.27 19.53 -14.83
N SER A 271 -6.26 19.28 -15.68
CA SER A 271 -6.16 18.05 -16.46
C SER A 271 -6.00 16.76 -15.64
N LYS A 272 -5.62 16.88 -14.35
CA LYS A 272 -5.49 15.75 -13.41
C LYS A 272 -6.82 15.46 -12.70
N ILE A 273 -7.84 16.28 -12.86
CA ILE A 273 -9.15 16.13 -12.22
C ILE A 273 -10.18 15.85 -13.34
N ASN A 274 -11.10 14.91 -13.14
CA ASN A 274 -12.23 14.66 -14.01
C ASN A 274 -13.50 15.07 -13.28
N ASP A 275 -14.03 16.24 -13.64
CA ASP A 275 -15.14 16.88 -12.93
C ASP A 275 -16.21 17.45 -13.87
N GLY A 276 -17.10 18.30 -13.34
CA GLY A 276 -18.17 18.95 -14.10
C GLY A 276 -17.71 19.86 -15.23
N ASN A 277 -16.44 20.31 -15.25
CA ASN A 277 -15.86 21.09 -16.34
C ASN A 277 -15.49 20.19 -17.54
N ASP A 278 -15.10 18.94 -17.28
CA ASP A 278 -14.71 17.98 -18.32
C ASP A 278 -15.92 17.19 -18.85
N VAL A 279 -16.81 16.77 -17.94
CA VAL A 279 -17.94 15.89 -18.26
C VAL A 279 -19.23 16.46 -17.71
N ARG A 280 -20.15 16.80 -18.62
CA ARG A 280 -21.47 17.32 -18.27
C ARG A 280 -22.19 16.38 -17.30
N GLY A 281 -22.56 16.94 -16.15
CA GLY A 281 -23.33 16.26 -15.12
C GLY A 281 -22.49 15.65 -14.01
N LEU A 282 -21.16 15.74 -14.03
CA LEU A 282 -20.35 15.53 -12.82
C LEU A 282 -20.38 16.78 -11.93
N ALA A 283 -20.08 16.61 -10.64
CA ALA A 283 -19.84 17.75 -9.73
C ALA A 283 -18.55 18.49 -10.13
N VAL A 284 -18.54 19.82 -10.01
CA VAL A 284 -17.32 20.64 -10.15
C VAL A 284 -16.50 20.53 -8.86
N ILE A 285 -15.19 20.34 -8.99
CA ILE A 285 -14.27 20.16 -7.87
C ILE A 285 -13.49 21.45 -7.62
N GLU A 286 -13.52 21.94 -6.38
CA GLU A 286 -12.68 23.05 -5.96
C GLU A 286 -11.32 22.53 -5.50
N PHE A 287 -10.24 22.95 -6.17
CA PHE A 287 -8.86 22.60 -5.81
C PHE A 287 -8.03 23.79 -5.35
N LYS A 288 -8.63 24.99 -5.30
CA LYS A 288 -7.95 26.23 -4.86
C LYS A 288 -8.32 26.56 -3.41
N PRO A 289 -7.39 27.14 -2.62
CA PRO A 289 -5.97 27.26 -2.93
C PRO A 289 -5.27 25.89 -2.99
N TYR A 290 -4.25 25.72 -3.84
CA TYR A 290 -3.39 24.52 -3.85
C TYR A 290 -2.02 24.84 -3.24
N LEU A 291 -1.32 23.83 -2.74
CA LEU A 291 0.03 23.99 -2.21
C LEU A 291 1.01 24.25 -3.36
N THR A 292 2.04 25.07 -3.12
CA THR A 292 3.09 25.37 -4.11
C THR A 292 4.29 24.43 -4.02
N ALA A 293 4.36 23.61 -2.98
CA ALA A 293 5.37 22.59 -2.76
C ALA A 293 4.75 21.36 -2.08
N ALA A 294 5.45 20.23 -2.15
CA ALA A 294 5.03 19.01 -1.45
C ALA A 294 4.87 19.26 0.06
N ASN A 295 3.82 18.69 0.64
CA ASN A 295 3.61 18.76 2.08
C ASN A 295 4.75 18.03 2.82
N PRO A 296 5.53 18.71 3.69
CA PRO A 296 6.61 18.08 4.44
C PRO A 296 6.14 17.01 5.42
N LEU A 297 4.87 17.03 5.84
CA LEU A 297 4.29 16.02 6.73
C LEU A 297 3.90 14.73 5.99
N ALA A 298 3.86 14.75 4.65
CA ALA A 298 3.52 13.59 3.86
C ALA A 298 4.73 12.64 3.74
N PRO A 299 4.69 11.42 4.34
CA PRO A 299 5.84 10.54 4.33
C PRO A 299 6.05 9.94 2.96
N LYS A 300 7.32 9.77 2.58
CA LYS A 300 7.68 9.10 1.32
C LYS A 300 7.77 7.59 1.55
N SER A 301 7.43 6.81 0.53
CA SER A 301 7.51 5.35 0.60
C SER A 301 8.95 4.89 0.78
N THR A 302 9.23 4.22 1.89
CA THR A 302 10.53 3.59 2.20
C THR A 302 10.79 2.42 1.26
N MET A 303 9.74 1.67 0.90
CA MET A 303 9.84 0.51 0.00
C MET A 303 10.14 0.91 -1.44
N ARG A 304 9.61 2.06 -1.89
CA ARG A 304 9.99 2.63 -3.19
C ARG A 304 11.49 2.90 -3.24
N GLU A 305 12.04 3.60 -2.26
CA GLU A 305 13.47 3.92 -2.22
C GLU A 305 14.34 2.67 -2.22
N ILE A 306 13.94 1.64 -1.46
CA ILE A 306 14.63 0.35 -1.47
C ILE A 306 14.54 -0.31 -2.86
N SER A 307 13.37 -0.28 -3.50
CA SER A 307 13.18 -0.88 -4.83
C SER A 307 13.99 -0.16 -5.92
N GLU A 308 14.06 1.16 -5.88
CA GLU A 308 14.85 1.99 -6.80
C GLU A 308 16.36 1.81 -6.56
N LYS A 309 16.80 1.74 -5.29
CA LYS A 309 18.19 1.41 -4.96
C LYS A 309 18.56 -0.01 -5.39
N ARG A 310 17.67 -1.00 -5.22
CA ARG A 310 17.89 -2.39 -5.65
C ARG A 310 17.93 -2.53 -7.17
N SER A 311 17.08 -1.82 -7.92
CA SER A 311 17.15 -1.82 -9.38
C SER A 311 18.47 -1.20 -9.86
N LEU A 312 18.86 -0.04 -9.31
CA LEU A 312 20.15 0.59 -9.61
C LEU A 312 21.35 -0.30 -9.24
N THR A 313 21.27 -1.04 -8.13
CA THR A 313 22.34 -1.95 -7.69
C THR A 313 22.45 -3.19 -8.58
N LYS A 314 21.34 -3.73 -9.09
CA LYS A 314 21.33 -4.85 -10.04
C LYS A 314 21.94 -4.51 -11.40
N PHE A 315 22.08 -3.23 -11.73
CA PHE A 315 22.61 -2.76 -13.03
C PHE A 315 23.93 -1.97 -12.90
N LYS A 316 24.67 -2.15 -11.80
CA LYS A 316 25.90 -1.39 -11.52
C LYS A 316 27.01 -1.52 -12.56
N THR A 317 26.94 -2.45 -13.53
CA THR A 317 27.89 -2.46 -14.66
C THR A 317 27.22 -2.81 -15.99
N CYS A 318 27.60 -2.13 -17.07
CA CYS A 318 27.19 -2.46 -18.44
C CYS A 318 27.56 -3.94 -18.80
N ALA A 319 28.60 -4.51 -18.15
CA ALA A 319 28.97 -5.93 -18.23
C ALA A 319 27.92 -6.89 -17.66
N SER A 320 27.27 -6.56 -16.53
CA SER A 320 26.19 -7.38 -15.97
C SER A 320 24.93 -7.41 -16.86
N LEU A 321 24.64 -6.32 -17.58
CA LEU A 321 23.56 -6.24 -18.57
C LEU A 321 23.83 -7.11 -19.80
N ASN A 322 25.06 -7.10 -20.33
CA ASN A 322 25.44 -7.99 -21.44
C ASN A 322 25.36 -9.47 -21.06
N LYS A 323 25.79 -9.85 -19.85
CA LYS A 323 25.72 -11.24 -19.38
C LYS A 323 24.27 -11.77 -19.29
N TYR A 324 23.33 -10.92 -18.89
CA TYR A 324 21.90 -11.25 -18.88
C TYR A 324 21.32 -11.35 -20.30
N PHE A 325 21.75 -10.47 -21.22
CA PHE A 325 21.32 -10.49 -22.61
C PHE A 325 21.82 -11.74 -23.35
N GLU A 326 23.09 -12.12 -23.13
CA GLU A 326 23.70 -13.33 -23.69
C GLU A 326 23.08 -14.63 -23.14
N ALA A 327 22.75 -14.67 -21.84
CA ALA A 327 22.06 -15.81 -21.25
C ALA A 327 20.66 -16.04 -21.85
N GLY A 328 19.94 -14.95 -22.18
CA GLY A 328 18.65 -15.00 -22.87
C GLY A 328 18.76 -15.49 -24.33
N ILE A 329 19.84 -15.12 -25.03
CA ILE A 329 20.13 -15.58 -26.40
C ILE A 329 20.55 -17.06 -26.43
N SER A 330 21.35 -17.53 -25.47
CA SER A 330 21.78 -18.95 -25.45
C SER A 330 20.59 -19.92 -25.28
N LYS A 331 19.54 -19.51 -24.56
CA LYS A 331 18.32 -20.32 -24.40
C LYS A 331 17.44 -20.35 -25.65
N SER A 332 17.58 -19.41 -26.59
CA SER A 332 16.84 -19.41 -27.85
C SER A 332 17.55 -20.18 -28.98
N GLN A 333 18.81 -20.57 -28.81
CA GLN A 333 19.57 -21.34 -29.80
C GLN A 333 19.28 -22.85 -29.81
N ASN A 334 18.48 -23.36 -28.87
CA ASN A 334 18.07 -24.77 -28.84
C ASN A 334 16.75 -25.07 -29.58
N TYR A 335 16.25 -24.15 -30.40
CA TYR A 335 15.09 -24.43 -31.24
C TYR A 335 15.53 -24.99 -32.60
N PRO A 336 15.02 -26.17 -33.03
CA PRO A 336 15.36 -26.74 -34.32
C PRO A 336 14.96 -25.79 -35.45
N ALA A 337 15.84 -25.67 -36.45
CA ALA A 337 15.63 -24.84 -37.63
C ALA A 337 14.36 -25.28 -38.37
N GLY A 338 13.26 -24.52 -38.20
CA GLY A 338 11.98 -24.81 -38.87
C GLY A 338 10.72 -24.21 -38.21
N ALA A 339 10.77 -23.76 -36.96
CA ALA A 339 9.59 -23.19 -36.29
C ALA A 339 9.29 -21.74 -36.77
N LYS A 340 8.34 -21.59 -37.70
CA LYS A 340 7.85 -20.30 -38.24
C LYS A 340 6.94 -19.49 -37.31
N THR A 341 7.16 -19.51 -35.99
CA THR A 341 6.42 -18.64 -35.07
C THR A 341 7.36 -18.05 -34.01
N PHE A 342 7.86 -16.85 -34.27
CA PHE A 342 8.45 -16.01 -33.23
C PHE A 342 7.35 -15.62 -32.23
N LYS A 343 7.20 -16.39 -31.15
CA LYS A 343 6.46 -15.90 -29.98
C LYS A 343 7.25 -14.72 -29.45
N LYS A 344 6.68 -13.51 -29.50
CA LYS A 344 7.25 -12.27 -28.95
C LYS A 344 7.78 -12.56 -27.54
N ILE A 345 9.11 -12.57 -27.38
CA ILE A 345 9.71 -12.44 -26.06
C ILE A 345 9.31 -11.03 -25.58
N PRO A 346 8.70 -10.86 -24.40
CA PRO A 346 8.33 -9.54 -23.91
C PRO A 346 9.63 -8.77 -23.64
N PHE A 347 9.96 -7.83 -24.52
CA PHE A 347 10.99 -6.83 -24.22
C PHE A 347 10.47 -5.98 -23.07
N MET A 348 11.08 -6.15 -21.89
CA MET A 348 10.85 -5.29 -20.76
C MET A 348 11.38 -3.91 -21.12
N HIS A 349 10.50 -2.94 -21.32
CA HIS A 349 10.89 -1.57 -21.64
C HIS A 349 11.62 -0.98 -20.42
N VAL A 350 12.94 -0.82 -20.53
CA VAL A 350 13.75 -0.09 -19.55
C VAL A 350 13.82 1.35 -20.04
N PRO A 351 13.25 2.33 -19.30
CA PRO A 351 13.33 3.73 -19.68
C PRO A 351 14.80 4.16 -19.84
N GLY A 352 15.16 4.73 -20.99
CA GLY A 352 16.53 5.21 -21.30
C GLY A 352 17.41 4.29 -22.15
N PHE A 353 16.94 3.10 -22.55
CA PHE A 353 17.70 2.19 -23.43
C PHE A 353 16.96 1.93 -24.75
N THR A 354 17.57 2.29 -25.87
CA THR A 354 17.04 2.03 -27.22
C THR A 354 17.70 0.79 -27.82
N ALA A 355 16.96 -0.31 -27.96
CA ALA A 355 17.45 -1.48 -28.69
C ALA A 355 17.41 -1.21 -30.20
N ASN A 356 18.58 -1.17 -30.85
CA ASN A 356 18.66 -0.92 -32.28
C ASN A 356 18.36 -2.21 -33.06
N LYS A 357 17.31 -2.21 -33.89
CA LYS A 357 16.74 -3.43 -34.49
C LYS A 357 17.34 -3.81 -35.85
N HIS A 358 18.53 -3.34 -36.17
CA HIS A 358 19.24 -3.69 -37.41
C HIS A 358 20.59 -4.32 -37.13
N LEU A 359 20.60 -5.64 -36.90
CA LEU A 359 21.81 -6.48 -36.99
C LEU A 359 21.40 -7.87 -37.51
N LEU A 360 21.18 -7.93 -38.83
CA LEU A 360 21.31 -9.19 -39.57
C LEU A 360 22.78 -9.61 -39.46
N LYS A 361 23.05 -10.80 -38.91
CA LYS A 361 24.35 -11.41 -38.55
C LYS A 361 24.75 -11.30 -37.06
N GLY A 362 23.95 -11.92 -36.19
CA GLY A 362 24.50 -12.81 -35.16
C GLY A 362 25.23 -12.26 -33.94
N LYS A 363 25.30 -10.94 -33.70
CA LYS A 363 25.72 -10.38 -32.41
C LYS A 363 24.84 -9.17 -32.07
N ALA A 364 24.07 -9.26 -30.99
CA ALA A 364 23.38 -8.12 -30.41
C ALA A 364 24.22 -7.56 -29.27
N SER A 365 24.53 -6.26 -29.31
CA SER A 365 25.23 -5.55 -28.24
C SER A 365 24.35 -4.42 -27.71
N VAL A 366 24.25 -4.28 -26.39
CA VAL A 366 23.60 -3.12 -25.76
C VAL A 366 24.56 -1.93 -25.86
N ILE A 367 24.13 -0.84 -26.51
CA ILE A 367 24.88 0.42 -26.52
C ILE A 367 24.46 1.20 -25.28
N CYS A 368 25.36 1.31 -24.30
CA CYS A 368 25.16 2.14 -23.11
C CYS A 368 25.41 3.62 -23.49
N PRO A 369 24.52 4.58 -23.15
CA PRO A 369 24.84 6.00 -23.27
C PRO A 369 26.00 6.35 -22.33
N LYS A 370 26.84 7.31 -22.75
CA LYS A 370 27.92 7.86 -21.90
C LYS A 370 27.37 8.62 -20.72
#